data_AF-A0A819M3B2-F1
#
_entry.id   AF-A0A819M3B2-F1
#
_cell.length_a   1.000
_cell.length_b   1.000
_cell.length_c   1.000
_cell.angle_alpha   90.00
_cell.angle_beta   90.00
_cell.angle_gamma   90.00
#
_symmetry.space_group_name_H-M   'P 1'
#
loop_
_entity.id
_entity.type
_entity.pdbx_description
1 polymer ?
#
loop_
_entity_poly.entity_id
_entity_poly.type
_entity_poly.pdbx_seq_one_letter_code
_entity_poly.pdbx_strand_id
1 'polypeptide(L)'
;MATSKNQSTKISSSSKSVEQSMNSNLESFTCLWLDQNVNLTQDNLQTQKELRQVINHLRTFDNIDECEQYIRNITKEKVVLIVSGSLGRQIVSRLHDLPQTS
;
A
#
# COMPACT_ATOMS: atom_id res chain seq x y z
N MET A 1 -17.16 -41.36 45.70
CA MET A 1 -17.01 -39.88 45.63
C MET A 1 -16.52 -39.53 44.25
N ALA A 2 -17.40 -39.01 43.40
CA ALA A 2 -17.06 -38.55 42.07
C ALA A 2 -17.75 -37.20 41.87
N THR A 3 -16.97 -36.14 41.72
CA THR A 3 -17.41 -34.88 41.11
C THR A 3 -16.23 -34.27 40.36
N SER A 4 -16.26 -34.43 39.04
CA SER A 4 -15.37 -33.77 38.09
C SER A 4 -15.89 -32.35 37.83
N LYS A 5 -15.01 -31.35 37.89
CA LYS A 5 -15.32 -29.95 37.57
C LYS A 5 -15.34 -29.79 36.05
N ASN A 6 -16.52 -29.58 35.48
CA ASN A 6 -16.70 -29.16 34.09
C ASN A 6 -16.84 -27.63 34.08
N GLN A 7 -15.87 -26.92 33.49
CA GLN A 7 -16.03 -25.50 33.17
C GLN A 7 -16.18 -25.35 31.65
N SER A 8 -17.27 -24.69 31.30
CA SER A 8 -17.80 -24.52 29.95
C SER A 8 -17.25 -23.25 29.29
N THR A 9 -17.47 -23.16 27.97
CA THR A 9 -17.47 -21.97 27.09
C THR A 9 -16.10 -21.45 26.64
N LYS A 10 -15.83 -21.07 25.38
CA LYS A 10 -16.65 -20.65 24.21
C LYS A 10 -15.80 -20.89 22.94
N ILE A 11 -16.30 -21.58 21.91
CA ILE A 11 -16.86 -21.04 20.65
C ILE A 11 -15.83 -20.30 19.78
N SER A 12 -15.56 -20.92 18.62
CA SER A 12 -15.32 -20.37 17.26
C SER A 12 -14.26 -19.27 17.09
N SER A 13 -13.60 -19.10 15.96
CA SER A 13 -14.04 -19.29 14.59
C SER A 13 -12.84 -19.09 13.68
N SER A 14 -12.75 -19.97 12.68
CA SER A 14 -12.52 -19.64 11.28
C SER A 14 -11.30 -18.79 10.91
N SER A 15 -10.39 -19.45 10.22
CA SER A 15 -9.46 -18.91 9.23
C SER A 15 -9.97 -17.62 8.59
N LYS A 16 -9.22 -16.53 8.76
CA LYS A 16 -9.33 -15.38 7.86
C LYS A 16 -8.16 -15.42 6.91
N SER A 17 -8.45 -16.11 5.80
CA SER A 17 -7.85 -15.91 4.50
C SER A 17 -7.54 -14.43 4.30
N VAL A 18 -6.33 -14.16 3.84
CA VAL A 18 -5.93 -12.90 3.21
C VAL A 18 -6.80 -12.75 1.96
N GLU A 19 -8.03 -12.28 2.11
CA GLU A 19 -8.71 -11.63 1.01
C GLU A 19 -8.14 -10.22 0.92
N GLN A 20 -6.99 -10.14 0.25
CA GLN A 20 -6.69 -8.98 -0.57
C GLN A 20 -7.87 -8.84 -1.52
N SER A 21 -8.81 -7.98 -1.15
CA SER A 21 -9.87 -7.60 -2.06
C SER A 21 -9.18 -7.11 -3.33
N MET A 22 -9.38 -7.85 -4.42
CA MET A 22 -9.23 -7.29 -5.75
C MET A 22 -10.33 -6.23 -5.87
N ASN A 23 -10.11 -5.10 -5.21
CA ASN A 23 -10.87 -3.89 -5.38
C ASN A 23 -10.51 -3.43 -6.79
N SER A 24 -11.23 -3.97 -7.77
CA SER A 24 -11.14 -3.59 -9.18
C SER A 24 -11.12 -2.07 -9.22
N ASN A 25 -9.95 -1.54 -9.59
CA ASN A 25 -9.61 -0.13 -9.47
C ASN A 25 -10.60 0.69 -10.29
N LEU A 26 -11.58 1.29 -9.61
CA LEU A 26 -12.57 2.17 -10.25
C LEU A 26 -11.96 3.54 -10.56
N GLU A 27 -10.77 3.84 -10.03
CA GLU A 27 -10.01 5.03 -10.35
C GLU A 27 -9.20 4.82 -11.63
N SER A 28 -9.11 5.85 -12.46
CA SER A 28 -8.31 5.79 -13.69
C SER A 28 -6.79 5.77 -13.43
N PHE A 29 -6.37 5.81 -12.16
CA PHE A 29 -4.98 5.86 -11.75
C PHE A 29 -4.76 5.26 -10.36
N THR A 30 -3.55 4.77 -10.12
CA THR A 30 -3.05 4.35 -8.82
C THR A 30 -2.08 5.42 -8.30
N CYS A 31 -2.24 5.85 -7.05
CA CYS A 31 -1.30 6.78 -6.41
C CYS A 31 -0.27 6.01 -5.59
N LEU A 32 0.99 6.27 -5.87
CA LEU A 32 2.13 5.72 -5.17
C LEU A 32 2.83 6.82 -4.39
N TRP A 33 3.19 6.54 -3.13
CA TRP A 33 4.01 7.44 -2.34
C TRP A 33 5.28 6.72 -1.89
N LEU A 34 6.42 7.17 -2.43
CA LEU A 34 7.76 6.69 -2.10
C LEU A 34 8.47 7.67 -1.14
N ASP A 35 8.61 7.26 0.11
CA ASP A 35 9.32 8.00 1.16
C ASP A 35 9.93 7.01 2.16
N GLN A 36 11.23 7.15 2.48
CA GLN A 36 11.94 6.27 3.43
C GLN A 36 11.30 6.23 4.83
N ASN A 37 10.58 7.30 5.18
CA ASN A 37 9.91 7.49 6.45
C ASN A 37 8.38 7.41 6.31
N VAL A 38 7.84 6.89 5.20
CA VAL A 38 6.40 6.95 4.90
C VAL A 38 5.52 6.42 6.03
N ASN A 39 6.01 5.42 6.78
CA ASN A 39 5.31 4.82 7.92
C ASN A 39 5.92 5.18 9.29
N LEU A 40 6.91 6.07 9.35
CA LEU A 40 7.72 6.32 10.55
C LEU A 40 7.35 7.60 11.30
N THR A 41 6.96 8.67 10.59
CA THR A 41 6.65 9.96 11.22
C THR A 41 5.15 10.14 11.42
N GLN A 42 4.76 10.84 12.49
CA GLN A 42 3.34 11.19 12.71
C GLN A 42 2.80 12.04 11.57
N ASP A 43 3.60 12.96 11.05
CA ASP A 43 3.25 13.79 9.89
C ASP A 43 2.93 12.92 8.67
N ASN A 44 3.78 11.95 8.34
CA ASN A 44 3.52 11.07 7.20
C ASN A 44 2.28 10.20 7.40
N LEU A 45 2.07 9.68 8.62
CA LEU A 45 0.86 8.93 8.96
C LEU A 45 -0.41 9.80 8.85
N GLN A 46 -0.32 11.08 9.21
CA GLN A 46 -1.42 12.03 9.10
C GLN A 46 -1.69 12.39 7.63
N THR A 47 -0.65 12.70 6.85
CA THR A 47 -0.75 12.93 5.40
C THR A 47 -1.31 11.71 4.68
N GLN A 48 -0.92 10.49 5.08
CA GLN A 48 -1.50 9.25 4.55
C GLN A 48 -3.01 9.16 4.80
N LYS A 49 -3.49 9.58 5.98
CA LYS A 49 -4.94 9.61 6.28
C LYS A 49 -5.65 10.64 5.41
N GLU A 50 -5.07 11.81 5.23
CA GLU A 50 -5.64 12.88 4.41
C GLU A 50 -5.67 12.50 2.92
N LEU A 51 -4.59 11.93 2.39
CA LEU A 51 -4.54 11.44 1.01
C LEU A 51 -5.60 10.36 0.75
N ARG A 52 -5.81 9.44 1.70
CA ARG A 52 -6.84 8.39 1.59
C ARG A 52 -8.27 8.91 1.63
N GLN A 53 -8.50 10.17 2.05
CA GLN A 53 -9.83 10.78 1.96
C GLN A 53 -10.17 11.22 0.53
N VAL A 54 -9.15 11.43 -0.31
CA VAL A 54 -9.29 11.95 -1.68
C VAL A 54 -8.95 10.91 -2.74
N ILE A 55 -8.05 9.97 -2.42
CA ILE A 55 -7.52 8.95 -3.32
C ILE A 55 -7.95 7.58 -2.81
N ASN A 56 -8.68 6.80 -3.63
CA ASN A 56 -9.13 5.47 -3.23
C ASN A 56 -7.97 4.45 -3.21
N HIS A 57 -7.01 4.59 -4.12
CA HIS A 57 -5.89 3.65 -4.29
C HIS A 57 -4.53 4.29 -3.99
N LEU A 58 -4.31 4.61 -2.69
CA LEU A 58 -2.99 5.00 -2.18
C LEU A 58 -2.18 3.77 -1.73
N ARG A 59 -1.02 3.57 -2.36
CA ARG A 59 -0.02 2.58 -1.93
C ARG A 59 1.29 3.27 -1.56
N THR A 60 1.87 2.87 -0.44
CA THR A 60 3.09 3.46 0.12
C THR A 60 4.28 2.53 -0.04
N PHE A 61 5.47 3.11 -0.19
CA PHE A 61 6.74 2.41 -0.28
C PHE A 61 7.81 3.18 0.49
N ASP A 62 8.61 2.47 1.28
CA ASP A 62 9.84 2.96 1.90
C ASP A 62 11.11 2.47 1.15
N ASN A 63 10.94 1.46 0.30
CA ASN A 63 11.98 0.88 -0.54
C ASN A 63 11.80 1.28 -2.02
N ILE A 64 12.88 1.78 -2.63
CA ILE A 64 12.89 2.22 -4.03
C ILE A 64 12.78 1.05 -5.03
N ASP A 65 13.39 -0.09 -4.74
CA ASP A 65 13.42 -1.26 -5.62
C ASP A 65 12.03 -1.92 -5.67
N GLU A 66 11.35 -2.02 -4.53
CA GLU A 66 9.97 -2.51 -4.46
C GLU A 66 8.99 -1.60 -5.21
N CYS A 67 9.17 -0.28 -5.07
CA CYS A 67 8.38 0.71 -5.79
C CYS A 67 8.58 0.59 -7.30
N GLU A 68 9.84 0.50 -7.75
CA GLU A 68 10.20 0.30 -9.15
C GLU A 68 9.58 -0.99 -9.72
N GLN A 69 9.77 -2.11 -9.01
CA GLN A 69 9.22 -3.40 -9.45
C GLN A 69 7.70 -3.36 -9.57
N TYR A 70 7.02 -2.70 -8.63
CA TYR A 70 5.57 -2.53 -8.69
C TYR A 70 5.15 -1.72 -9.91
N ILE A 71 5.80 -0.60 -10.18
CA ILE A 71 5.50 0.26 -11.35
C ILE A 71 5.70 -0.52 -12.65
N ARG A 72 6.80 -1.28 -12.78
CA ARG A 72 7.07 -2.10 -13.99
C ARG A 72 6.06 -3.21 -14.21
N ASN A 73 5.41 -3.70 -13.16
CA ASN A 73 4.36 -4.72 -13.25
C ASN A 73 2.97 -4.15 -13.58
N ILE A 74 2.79 -2.82 -13.55
CA ILE A 74 1.55 -2.17 -13.95
C ILE A 74 1.51 -2.05 -15.48
N THR A 75 0.52 -2.68 -16.10
CA THR A 75 0.40 -2.71 -17.57
C THR A 75 -0.72 -1.83 -18.14
N LYS A 76 -1.69 -1.41 -17.31
CA LYS A 76 -2.95 -0.80 -17.80
C LYS A 76 -3.42 0.43 -17.04
N GLU A 77 -2.80 0.76 -15.92
CA GLU A 77 -3.24 1.85 -15.04
C GLU A 77 -2.26 3.03 -15.13
N LYS A 78 -2.78 4.26 -15.06
CA LYS A 78 -1.92 5.44 -14.90
C LYS A 78 -1.37 5.45 -13.47
N VAL A 79 -0.12 5.87 -13.31
CA VAL A 79 0.53 5.98 -12.00
C VAL A 79 0.79 7.44 -11.68
N VAL A 80 0.32 7.88 -10.52
CA VAL A 80 0.72 9.17 -9.92
C VAL A 80 1.72 8.87 -8.83
N LEU A 81 2.97 9.29 -9.01
CA LEU A 81 4.05 9.01 -8.07
C LEU A 81 4.43 10.27 -7.27
N ILE A 82 4.20 10.23 -5.95
CA ILE A 82 4.67 11.19 -4.97
C ILE A 82 6.01 10.69 -4.44
N VAL A 83 7.06 11.50 -4.51
CA VAL A 83 8.41 11.11 -4.09
C VAL A 83 9.03 12.18 -3.21
N SER A 84 9.64 11.76 -2.11
CA SER A 84 10.42 12.66 -1.28
C SER A 84 11.72 13.05 -1.98
N GLY A 85 12.13 14.31 -1.83
CA GLY A 85 13.12 14.95 -2.72
C GLY A 85 14.44 14.19 -2.90
N SER A 86 14.93 13.49 -1.87
CA SER A 86 16.16 12.69 -1.95
C SER A 86 16.04 11.45 -2.85
N LEU A 87 14.85 10.86 -2.96
CA LEU A 87 14.58 9.67 -3.78
C LEU A 87 14.17 10.03 -5.20
N GLY A 88 13.69 11.26 -5.44
CA GLY A 88 13.21 11.73 -6.74
C GLY A 88 14.23 11.55 -7.86
N ARG A 89 15.48 11.97 -7.63
CA ARG A 89 16.55 11.84 -8.65
C ARG A 89 16.84 10.38 -9.01
N GLN A 90 16.78 9.49 -8.02
CA GLN A 90 17.08 8.07 -8.22
C GLN A 90 15.95 7.37 -8.98
N ILE A 91 14.70 7.54 -8.54
CA ILE A 91 13.57 6.85 -9.15
C ILE A 91 13.29 7.37 -10.57
N VAL A 92 13.42 8.68 -10.83
CA VAL A 92 13.27 9.23 -12.19
C VAL A 92 14.32 8.65 -13.13
N SER A 93 15.57 8.50 -12.67
CA SER A 93 16.61 7.88 -13.48
C SER A 93 16.38 6.40 -13.76
N ARG A 94 15.59 5.69 -12.94
CA ARG A 94 15.27 4.27 -13.13
C ARG A 94 14.04 4.07 -14.03
N LEU A 95 13.12 5.02 -14.06
CA LEU A 95 11.85 4.93 -14.79
C LEU A 95 11.83 5.77 -16.08
N HIS A 96 12.96 6.36 -16.49
CA HIS A 96 13.04 7.25 -17.66
C HIS A 96 12.72 6.56 -19.00
N ASP A 97 12.81 5.23 -19.03
CA ASP A 97 12.47 4.37 -20.16
C ASP A 97 10.96 4.14 -20.29
N LEU A 98 10.18 4.41 -19.23
CA LEU A 98 8.74 4.23 -19.23
C LEU A 98 8.04 5.40 -19.94
N PRO A 99 6.96 5.14 -20.70
CA PRO A 99 6.16 6.18 -21.31
C PRO A 99 5.62 7.17 -20.28
N GLN A 100 6.07 8.43 -20.35
CA GLN A 100 5.49 9.56 -19.64
C GLN A 100 4.37 10.15 -20.53
N THR A 101 3.26 10.57 -19.94
CA THR A 101 2.14 11.11 -20.75
C THR A 101 2.57 12.40 -21.46
N SER A 102 2.40 12.43 -22.78
CA SER A 102 2.48 13.63 -23.62
C SER A 102 1.38 14.64 -23.31
#